data_AF-A0A7J9Q860-F1
#
_entry.id   AF-A0A7J9Q860-F1
#
_cell.length_a   1.000
_cell.length_b   1.000
_cell.length_c   1.000
_cell.angle_alpha   90.00
_cell.angle_beta   90.00
_cell.angle_gamma   90.00
#
_symmetry.space_group_name_H-M   'P 1'
#
loop_
_entity.id
_entity.type
_entity.pdbx_description
1 polymer ?
#
loop_
_entity_poly.entity_id
_entity_poly.type
_entity_poly.pdbx_seq_one_letter_code
_entity_poly.pdbx_strand_id
1 'polypeptide(L)'
;GASAAIAGVGAGEAFGYHLDHLGPFEGLLEEGGALYSVSWIVGILSVAELTFDQVINILKVSLFIGIIHLVWAMILRMQRLAQAGQKLVLYMEAIPNLTLYGGIVVIMMCAIGSQYDVMNMYSRVHTEAVPWVTVFLGDWAQVWIVTRIAVIVVIASMVIMMVGGIMHAKKHPGEGDAGSVVMEVFLGKTVESLAHTISYARLGIMLLVHAALLLTVNNAYTSLGGAESGGAIAMIVGGNLGIMMIEGLIVYIQSLRLHLYEFFTKWYAGGARPFAQLRQELIYNNFIWKKK
;
A
#
# COMPACT_ATOMS: atom_id res chain seq x y z
N GLY A 1 11.71 1.33 -13.85
CA GLY A 1 12.21 0.51 -14.98
C GLY A 1 11.99 -0.95 -14.68
N ALA A 2 12.98 -1.65 -14.13
CA ALA A 2 12.93 -3.09 -13.87
C ALA A 2 11.73 -3.53 -12.99
N SER A 3 11.45 -2.82 -11.89
CA SER A 3 10.30 -3.10 -11.03
C SER A 3 8.95 -2.96 -11.74
N ALA A 4 8.83 -1.99 -12.66
CA ALA A 4 7.64 -1.78 -13.45
C ALA A 4 7.45 -2.89 -14.50
N ALA A 5 8.53 -3.41 -15.08
CA ALA A 5 8.47 -4.55 -15.99
C ALA A 5 7.99 -5.83 -15.26
N ILE A 6 8.50 -6.08 -14.05
CA ILE A 6 8.05 -7.22 -13.23
C ILE A 6 6.58 -7.05 -12.84
N ALA A 7 6.17 -5.85 -12.43
CA ALA A 7 4.78 -5.57 -12.08
C ALA A 7 3.83 -5.68 -13.29
N GLY A 8 4.25 -5.23 -14.47
CA GLY A 8 3.47 -5.37 -15.71
C GLY A 8 3.29 -6.83 -16.13
N VAL A 9 4.36 -7.63 -16.07
CA VAL A 9 4.28 -9.07 -16.29
C VAL A 9 3.38 -9.74 -15.25
N GLY A 10 3.50 -9.35 -13.98
CA GLY A 10 2.63 -9.82 -12.91
C GLY A 10 1.16 -9.47 -13.14
N ALA A 11 0.87 -8.29 -13.71
CA ALA A 11 -0.48 -7.84 -14.05
C ALA A 11 -1.07 -8.55 -15.28
N GLY A 12 -0.26 -9.26 -16.07
CA GLY A 12 -0.71 -9.89 -17.32
C GLY A 12 -0.69 -8.96 -18.54
N GLU A 13 -0.04 -7.79 -18.42
CA GLU A 13 -0.09 -6.73 -19.43
C GLU A 13 1.29 -6.34 -19.95
N ALA A 14 1.41 -6.24 -21.27
CA ALA A 14 2.57 -5.66 -21.95
C ALA A 14 2.09 -4.63 -22.97
N PHE A 15 2.36 -3.34 -22.75
CA PHE A 15 1.95 -2.24 -23.64
C PHE A 15 0.44 -2.23 -23.98
N GLY A 16 -0.40 -2.65 -23.03
CA GLY A 16 -1.86 -2.75 -23.20
C GLY A 16 -2.33 -3.94 -24.04
N TYR A 17 -1.46 -4.92 -24.30
CA TYR A 17 -1.81 -6.22 -24.87
C TYR A 17 -1.72 -7.31 -23.79
N HIS A 18 -2.62 -8.30 -23.87
CA HIS A 18 -2.60 -9.47 -23.00
C HIS A 18 -1.39 -10.35 -23.29
N LEU A 19 -0.71 -10.78 -22.23
CA LEU A 19 0.39 -11.75 -22.33
C LEU A 19 -0.10 -13.14 -22.78
N ASP A 20 -1.40 -13.42 -22.72
CA ASP A 20 -2.06 -14.65 -23.21
C ASP A 20 -1.98 -14.84 -24.73
N HIS A 21 -1.50 -13.85 -25.49
CA HIS A 21 -1.29 -13.95 -26.95
C HIS A 21 0.17 -13.80 -27.38
N LEU A 22 1.10 -13.68 -26.42
CA LEU A 22 2.53 -13.56 -26.67
C LEU A 22 3.20 -14.90 -26.33
N GLY A 23 3.35 -15.76 -27.34
CA GLY A 23 3.84 -17.14 -27.23
C GLY A 23 4.98 -17.46 -26.25
N PRO A 24 6.01 -16.61 -26.02
CA PRO A 24 7.04 -16.93 -25.01
C PRO A 24 6.59 -16.77 -23.54
N PHE A 25 5.43 -16.17 -23.25
CA PHE A 25 4.90 -15.94 -21.90
C PHE A 25 3.67 -16.79 -21.55
N GLU A 26 3.11 -17.52 -22.53
CA GLU A 26 1.96 -18.41 -22.41
C GLU A 26 2.19 -19.51 -21.35
N GLY A 27 3.43 -20.01 -21.24
CA GLY A 27 3.82 -21.05 -20.27
C GLY A 27 4.19 -20.59 -18.86
N LEU A 28 4.13 -19.29 -18.54
CA LEU A 28 4.42 -18.77 -17.19
C LEU A 28 3.18 -18.68 -16.28
N LEU A 29 1.98 -18.77 -16.88
CA LEU A 29 0.67 -18.56 -16.24
C LEU A 29 -0.25 -19.80 -16.27
N GLU A 30 0.04 -20.84 -17.07
CA GLU A 30 -0.66 -22.13 -17.01
C GLU A 30 -0.33 -22.93 -15.72
N GLU A 31 -1.18 -23.91 -15.37
CA GLU A 31 -1.03 -24.81 -14.20
C GLU A 31 0.38 -25.43 -14.17
N GLY A 32 1.27 -24.85 -13.34
CA GLY A 32 2.68 -25.24 -13.23
C GLY A 32 3.71 -24.12 -13.48
N GLY A 33 3.28 -22.93 -13.92
CA GLY A 33 4.14 -21.76 -14.11
C GLY A 33 4.58 -21.09 -12.81
N ALA A 34 5.76 -20.44 -12.82
CA ALA A 34 6.33 -19.79 -11.64
C ALA A 34 5.42 -18.68 -11.05
N LEU A 35 4.53 -18.08 -11.86
CA LEU A 35 3.58 -17.05 -11.42
C LEU A 35 2.22 -17.59 -10.96
N TYR A 36 1.89 -18.88 -11.16
CA TYR A 36 0.63 -19.47 -10.68
C TYR A 36 0.49 -19.38 -9.15
N SER A 37 1.61 -19.48 -8.42
CA SER A 37 1.66 -19.31 -6.96
C SER A 37 1.35 -17.88 -6.48
N VAL A 38 1.36 -16.88 -7.37
CA VAL A 38 1.07 -15.46 -7.11
C VAL A 38 -0.25 -15.04 -7.79
N SER A 39 -0.91 -15.94 -8.52
CA SER A 39 -2.22 -15.74 -9.16
C SER A 39 -3.32 -15.31 -8.17
N TRP A 40 -3.20 -15.68 -6.89
CA TRP A 40 -4.14 -15.23 -5.84
C TRP A 40 -3.93 -13.76 -5.41
N ILE A 41 -2.75 -13.17 -5.67
CA ILE A 41 -2.45 -11.74 -5.45
C ILE A 41 -2.80 -10.94 -6.70
N VAL A 42 -2.58 -11.51 -7.89
CA VAL A 42 -2.74 -10.83 -9.18
C VAL A 42 -3.52 -11.75 -10.12
N GLY A 43 -4.77 -12.06 -9.74
CA GLY A 43 -5.66 -12.85 -10.57
C GLY A 43 -5.98 -12.04 -11.82
N ILE A 44 -5.23 -12.36 -12.89
CA ILE A 44 -5.23 -11.80 -14.25
C ILE A 44 -6.07 -10.54 -14.33
N LEU A 45 -5.42 -9.42 -14.02
CA LEU A 45 -5.96 -8.10 -14.26
C LEU A 45 -6.02 -7.91 -15.78
N SER A 46 -7.10 -8.36 -16.40
CA SER A 46 -7.45 -8.00 -17.76
C SER A 46 -7.91 -6.54 -17.75
N VAL A 47 -7.01 -5.58 -17.50
CA VAL A 47 -7.37 -4.16 -17.36
C VAL A 47 -7.79 -3.53 -18.70
N ALA A 48 -7.90 -4.34 -19.75
CA ALA A 48 -8.54 -4.00 -21.01
C ALA A 48 -10.08 -3.93 -20.91
N GLU A 49 -10.71 -4.64 -19.95
CA GLU A 49 -12.15 -4.56 -19.70
C GLU A 49 -12.42 -3.92 -18.34
N LEU A 50 -12.51 -2.58 -18.28
CA LEU A 50 -12.82 -1.79 -17.07
C LEU A 50 -14.22 -2.11 -16.48
N THR A 51 -14.39 -3.33 -15.97
CA THR A 51 -15.59 -3.81 -15.29
C THR A 51 -15.53 -3.45 -13.81
N PHE A 52 -16.71 -3.37 -13.18
CA PHE A 52 -16.81 -3.00 -11.76
C PHE A 52 -16.04 -3.94 -10.83
N ASP A 53 -16.05 -5.25 -11.13
CA ASP A 53 -15.35 -6.27 -10.35
C ASP A 53 -13.83 -6.12 -10.41
N GLN A 54 -13.30 -5.76 -11.58
CA GLN A 54 -11.87 -5.51 -11.74
C GLN A 54 -11.40 -4.27 -10.97
N VAL A 55 -12.17 -3.18 -10.99
CA VAL A 55 -11.84 -1.99 -10.20
C VAL A 55 -11.74 -2.34 -8.71
N ILE A 56 -12.69 -3.14 -8.22
CA ILE A 56 -12.66 -3.64 -6.84
C ILE A 56 -11.42 -4.49 -6.60
N ASN A 57 -11.05 -5.39 -7.51
CA ASN A 57 -9.87 -6.23 -7.37
C ASN A 57 -8.55 -5.44 -7.39
N ILE A 58 -8.42 -4.41 -8.25
CA ILE A 58 -7.27 -3.49 -8.24
C ILE A 58 -7.16 -2.78 -6.89
N LEU A 59 -8.28 -2.22 -6.42
CA LEU A 59 -8.32 -1.50 -5.15
C LEU A 59 -7.96 -2.42 -3.99
N LYS A 60 -8.48 -3.66 -3.97
CA LYS A 60 -8.10 -4.70 -3.03
C LYS A 60 -6.57 -4.86 -3.01
N VAL A 61 -5.93 -5.22 -4.13
CA VAL A 61 -4.47 -5.44 -4.18
C VAL A 61 -3.68 -4.21 -3.71
N SER A 62 -4.11 -3.00 -4.09
CA SER A 62 -3.46 -1.77 -3.65
C SER A 62 -3.50 -1.55 -2.14
N LEU A 63 -4.63 -1.88 -1.51
CA LEU A 63 -4.80 -1.81 -0.05
C LEU A 63 -3.95 -2.88 0.64
N PHE A 64 -3.84 -4.08 0.07
CA PHE A 64 -2.99 -5.15 0.61
C PHE A 64 -1.51 -4.75 0.66
N ILE A 65 -0.99 -4.19 -0.44
CA ILE A 65 0.38 -3.65 -0.50
C ILE A 65 0.55 -2.57 0.58
N GLY A 66 -0.46 -1.71 0.76
CA GLY A 66 -0.46 -0.70 1.81
C GLY A 66 -0.40 -1.25 3.22
N ILE A 67 -1.17 -2.31 3.51
CA ILE A 67 -1.14 -3.00 4.79
C ILE A 67 0.26 -3.54 5.08
N ILE A 68 0.86 -4.25 4.12
CA ILE A 68 2.23 -4.78 4.27
C ILE A 68 3.23 -3.65 4.55
N HIS A 69 3.14 -2.55 3.79
CA HIS A 69 4.05 -1.42 3.93
C HIS A 69 3.90 -0.71 5.28
N LEU A 70 2.67 -0.53 5.77
CA LEU A 70 2.37 0.08 7.06
C LEU A 70 2.76 -0.80 8.24
N VAL A 71 2.51 -2.11 8.16
CA VAL A 71 2.94 -3.09 9.16
C VAL A 71 4.47 -3.08 9.26
N TRP A 72 5.17 -3.04 8.13
CA TRP A 72 6.62 -2.92 8.11
C TRP A 72 7.12 -1.65 8.82
N ALA A 73 6.51 -0.50 8.55
CA ALA A 73 6.86 0.76 9.21
C ALA A 73 6.67 0.69 10.73
N MET A 74 5.59 0.05 11.20
CA MET A 74 5.32 -0.15 12.63
C MET A 74 6.32 -1.12 13.28
N ILE A 75 6.74 -2.18 12.57
CA ILE A 75 7.79 -3.09 13.04
C ILE A 75 9.12 -2.35 13.21
N LEU A 76 9.50 -1.49 12.27
CA LEU A 76 10.71 -0.67 12.40
C LEU A 76 10.65 0.28 13.61
N ARG A 77 9.48 0.91 13.85
CA ARG A 77 9.26 1.71 15.06
C ARG A 77 9.47 0.88 16.33
N MET A 78 8.93 -0.33 16.36
CA MET A 78 9.05 -1.27 17.47
C MET A 78 10.52 -1.68 17.72
N GLN A 79 11.27 -2.01 16.66
CA GLN A 79 12.69 -2.34 16.75
C GLN A 79 13.52 -1.19 17.32
N ARG A 80 13.26 0.04 16.85
CA ARG A 80 13.94 1.23 17.36
C ARG A 80 13.65 1.47 18.84
N LEU A 81 12.39 1.35 19.28
CA LEU A 81 12.00 1.49 20.69
C LEU A 81 12.65 0.42 21.57
N ALA A 82 12.77 -0.81 21.07
CA ALA A 82 13.48 -1.89 21.74
C ALA A 82 14.97 -1.58 21.91
N GLN A 83 15.63 -1.07 20.87
CA GLN A 83 17.04 -0.64 20.92
C GLN A 83 17.26 0.55 21.86
N ALA A 84 16.30 1.47 21.95
CA ALA A 84 16.36 2.61 22.87
C ALA A 84 16.10 2.25 24.35
N GLY A 85 15.77 0.99 24.66
CA GLY A 85 15.55 0.52 26.04
C GLY A 85 14.24 1.01 26.68
N GLN A 86 13.37 1.71 25.94
CA GLN A 86 12.12 2.27 26.45
C GLN A 86 10.99 1.21 26.51
N LYS A 87 11.16 0.21 27.39
CA LYS A 87 10.26 -0.96 27.49
C LYS A 87 8.80 -0.59 27.76
N LEU A 88 8.54 0.45 28.56
CA LEU A 88 7.16 0.85 28.90
C LEU A 88 6.39 1.34 27.67
N VAL A 89 7.00 2.22 26.87
CA VAL A 89 6.41 2.75 25.63
C VAL A 89 6.24 1.65 24.57
N LEU A 90 7.21 0.72 24.51
CA LEU A 90 7.13 -0.44 23.63
C LEU A 90 5.87 -1.30 23.91
N TYR A 91 5.69 -1.72 25.16
CA TYR A 91 4.59 -2.61 25.54
C TYR A 91 3.22 -1.94 25.61
N MET A 92 3.19 -0.67 26.03
CA MET A 92 1.93 0.03 26.28
C MET A 92 1.45 0.84 25.09
N GLU A 93 2.31 1.12 24.12
CA GLU A 93 1.97 1.99 22.99
C GLU A 93 2.29 1.37 21.62
N ALA A 94 3.48 0.80 21.41
CA ALA A 94 3.88 0.32 20.09
C ALA A 94 3.25 -1.02 19.71
N ILE A 95 3.30 -2.02 20.61
CA ILE A 95 2.68 -3.33 20.36
C ILE A 95 1.15 -3.19 20.22
N PRO A 96 0.45 -2.50 21.14
CA PRO A 96 -0.99 -2.31 21.04
C PRO A 96 -1.41 -1.51 19.80
N ASN A 97 -0.61 -0.55 19.33
CA ASN A 97 -0.91 0.18 18.10
C ASN A 97 -0.85 -0.74 16.86
N LEU A 98 0.15 -1.64 16.80
CA LEU A 98 0.25 -2.63 15.75
C LEU A 98 -0.94 -3.61 15.77
N THR A 99 -1.34 -4.09 16.95
CA THR A 99 -2.49 -5.00 17.08
C THR A 99 -3.83 -4.30 16.83
N LEU A 100 -3.95 -3.01 17.19
CA LEU A 100 -5.09 -2.17 16.85
C LEU A 100 -5.22 -2.02 15.33
N TYR A 101 -4.13 -1.63 14.66
CA TYR A 101 -4.08 -1.49 13.20
C TYR A 101 -4.43 -2.82 12.52
N GLY A 102 -3.80 -3.92 12.93
CA GLY A 102 -4.06 -5.25 12.41
C GLY A 102 -5.52 -5.68 12.61
N GLY A 103 -6.09 -5.43 13.78
CA GLY A 103 -7.50 -5.75 14.07
C GLY A 103 -8.47 -4.96 13.19
N ILE A 104 -8.26 -3.65 13.01
CA ILE A 104 -9.08 -2.81 12.14
C ILE A 104 -8.99 -3.28 10.69
N VAL A 105 -7.79 -3.58 10.21
CA VAL A 105 -7.57 -4.10 8.85
C VAL A 105 -8.28 -5.43 8.66
N VAL A 106 -8.18 -6.36 9.61
CA VAL A 106 -8.85 -7.66 9.53
C VAL A 106 -10.37 -7.50 9.49
N ILE A 107 -10.94 -6.59 10.28
CA ILE A 107 -12.37 -6.26 10.22
C ILE A 107 -12.74 -5.70 8.84
N MET A 108 -11.91 -4.82 8.28
CA MET A 108 -12.12 -4.27 6.93
C MET A 108 -12.08 -5.37 5.86
N MET A 109 -11.17 -6.34 5.99
CA MET A 109 -11.10 -7.50 5.08
C MET A 109 -12.32 -8.42 5.21
N CYS A 110 -12.81 -8.62 6.43
CA CYS A 110 -14.05 -9.37 6.68
C CYS A 110 -15.25 -8.68 6.03
N ALA A 111 -15.33 -7.34 6.09
CA ALA A 111 -16.38 -6.57 5.44
C ALA A 111 -16.32 -6.69 3.91
N ILE A 112 -15.13 -6.68 3.32
CA ILE A 112 -14.95 -6.90 1.87
C ILE A 112 -15.30 -8.34 1.49
N GLY A 113 -14.94 -9.32 2.33
CA GLY A 113 -15.29 -10.73 2.13
C GLY A 113 -16.80 -10.93 2.09
N SER A 114 -17.53 -10.34 3.05
CA SER A 114 -18.98 -10.44 3.21
C SER A 114 -19.80 -9.58 2.24
N GLN A 115 -19.24 -9.16 1.09
CA GLN A 115 -19.89 -8.26 0.12
C GLN A 115 -20.43 -6.96 0.75
N TYR A 116 -19.71 -6.39 1.71
CA TYR A 116 -20.08 -5.19 2.47
C TYR A 116 -21.39 -5.30 3.29
N ASP A 117 -21.87 -6.51 3.56
CA ASP A 117 -22.95 -6.75 4.54
C ASP A 117 -22.42 -6.66 5.98
N VAL A 118 -22.09 -5.44 6.40
CA VAL A 118 -21.54 -5.13 7.74
C VAL A 118 -22.54 -5.45 8.86
N MET A 119 -23.83 -5.41 8.56
CA MET A 119 -24.89 -5.63 9.56
C MET A 119 -24.97 -7.10 9.96
N ASN A 120 -24.83 -8.02 9.00
CA ASN A 120 -24.97 -9.45 9.25
C ASN A 120 -23.63 -10.21 9.37
N MET A 121 -22.49 -9.51 9.30
CA MET A 121 -21.13 -10.05 9.45
C MET A 121 -20.90 -10.84 10.76
N TYR A 122 -21.67 -10.56 11.81
CA TYR A 122 -21.61 -11.25 13.11
C TYR A 122 -22.42 -12.55 13.18
N SER A 123 -23.31 -12.76 12.21
CA SER A 123 -24.21 -13.91 12.16
C SER A 123 -23.57 -15.07 11.40
N ARG A 124 -23.93 -16.32 11.73
CA ARG A 124 -23.38 -17.54 11.11
C ARG A 124 -23.81 -17.77 9.65
N VAL A 125 -24.27 -16.72 8.97
CA VAL A 125 -24.88 -16.77 7.63
C VAL A 125 -23.81 -16.64 6.55
N HIS A 126 -22.70 -15.95 6.82
CA HIS A 126 -21.60 -15.73 5.88
C HIS A 126 -20.41 -16.63 6.22
N THR A 127 -20.39 -17.85 5.66
CA THR A 127 -19.25 -18.79 5.75
C THR A 127 -18.19 -18.53 4.68
N GLU A 128 -18.22 -17.35 4.06
CA GLU A 128 -17.31 -16.96 2.99
C GLU A 128 -15.88 -16.82 3.53
N ALA A 129 -14.93 -17.15 2.66
CA ALA A 129 -13.50 -17.03 2.94
C ALA A 129 -13.13 -15.55 3.03
N VAL A 130 -12.47 -15.14 4.13
CA VAL A 130 -11.94 -13.78 4.23
C VAL A 130 -10.79 -13.61 3.23
N PRO A 131 -10.85 -12.64 2.30
CA PRO A 131 -9.79 -12.40 1.33
C PRO A 131 -8.42 -12.22 2.01
N TRP A 132 -7.41 -12.93 1.50
CA TRP A 132 -6.02 -12.99 1.98
C TRP A 132 -5.79 -13.52 3.39
N VAL A 133 -6.71 -13.31 4.34
CA VAL A 133 -6.62 -13.86 5.70
C VAL A 133 -6.71 -15.38 5.68
N THR A 134 -7.55 -15.95 4.82
CA THR A 134 -7.65 -17.40 4.60
C THR A 134 -6.39 -18.01 3.99
N VAL A 135 -5.57 -17.23 3.26
CA VAL A 135 -4.28 -17.69 2.76
C VAL A 135 -3.28 -17.91 3.89
N PHE A 136 -3.30 -17.05 4.92
CA PHE A 136 -2.38 -17.15 6.05
C PHE A 136 -2.88 -18.06 7.17
N LEU A 137 -4.19 -18.07 7.43
CA LEU A 137 -4.78 -18.84 8.53
C LEU A 137 -5.36 -20.18 8.06
N GLY A 138 -5.70 -20.35 6.78
CA GLY A 138 -6.36 -21.55 6.23
C GLY A 138 -7.88 -21.45 6.20
N ASP A 139 -8.55 -22.46 5.65
CA ASP A 139 -10.00 -22.48 5.36
C ASP A 139 -10.92 -22.35 6.59
N TRP A 140 -10.38 -22.49 7.80
CA TRP A 140 -11.14 -22.28 9.04
C TRP A 140 -11.38 -20.80 9.36
N ALA A 141 -10.67 -19.88 8.70
CA ALA A 141 -10.79 -18.43 8.89
C ALA A 141 -12.06 -17.88 8.19
N GLN A 142 -13.21 -18.25 8.73
CA GLN A 142 -14.52 -17.74 8.32
C GLN A 142 -14.75 -16.33 8.86
N VAL A 143 -15.43 -15.49 8.07
CA VAL A 143 -15.77 -14.09 8.38
C VAL A 143 -16.31 -13.92 9.82
N TRP A 144 -17.25 -14.77 10.23
CA TRP A 144 -17.90 -14.63 11.55
C TRP A 144 -16.95 -14.90 12.74
N ILE A 145 -15.98 -15.82 12.61
CA ILE A 145 -15.02 -16.16 13.67
C ILE A 145 -13.98 -15.05 13.77
N VAL A 146 -13.40 -14.72 12.61
CA VAL A 146 -12.29 -13.76 12.50
C VAL A 146 -12.75 -12.38 12.97
N THR A 147 -13.95 -11.95 12.59
CA THR A 147 -14.51 -10.66 13.02
C THR A 147 -14.64 -10.57 14.53
N ARG A 148 -15.14 -11.62 15.20
CA ARG A 148 -15.31 -11.63 16.67
C ARG A 148 -13.97 -11.54 17.39
N ILE A 149 -12.99 -12.31 16.94
CA ILE A 149 -11.63 -12.29 17.49
C ILE A 149 -11.01 -10.90 17.29
N ALA A 150 -11.13 -10.35 16.08
CA ALA A 150 -10.57 -9.04 15.75
C ALA A 150 -11.17 -7.92 16.60
N VAL A 151 -12.48 -7.91 16.83
CA VAL A 151 -13.15 -6.90 17.69
C VAL A 151 -12.64 -6.99 19.12
N ILE A 152 -12.50 -8.19 19.68
CA ILE A 152 -11.97 -8.39 21.03
C ILE A 152 -10.51 -7.88 21.10
N VAL A 153 -9.70 -8.19 20.09
CA VAL A 153 -8.30 -7.73 20.01
C VAL A 153 -8.21 -6.21 19.90
N VAL A 154 -9.07 -5.56 19.10
CA VAL A 154 -9.14 -4.10 18.99
C VAL A 154 -9.47 -3.47 20.33
N ILE A 155 -10.53 -3.94 21.00
CA ILE A 155 -10.94 -3.41 22.31
C ILE A 155 -9.84 -3.61 23.35
N ALA A 156 -9.24 -4.80 23.42
CA ALA A 156 -8.13 -5.09 24.33
C ALA A 156 -6.92 -4.17 24.08
N SER A 157 -6.58 -3.95 22.81
CA SER A 157 -5.48 -3.05 22.42
C SER A 157 -5.75 -1.61 22.83
N MET A 158 -6.98 -1.13 22.63
CA MET A 158 -7.40 0.22 23.05
C MET A 158 -7.30 0.39 24.56
N VAL A 159 -7.75 -0.60 25.35
CA VAL A 159 -7.65 -0.56 26.81
C VAL A 159 -6.20 -0.49 27.27
N ILE A 160 -5.32 -1.33 26.69
CA ILE A 160 -3.88 -1.32 27.04
C ILE A 160 -3.25 0.04 26.71
N MET A 161 -3.58 0.64 25.56
CA MET A 161 -3.08 1.96 25.16
C MET A 161 -3.58 3.07 26.07
N MET A 162 -4.84 3.00 26.49
CA MET A 162 -5.44 3.96 27.41
C MET A 162 -4.77 3.90 28.79
N VAL A 163 -4.56 2.70 29.34
CA VAL A 163 -3.83 2.51 30.59
C VAL A 163 -2.38 3.00 30.46
N GLY A 164 -1.72 2.68 29.35
CA GLY A 164 -0.39 3.14 29.01
C GLY A 164 -0.22 4.65 28.99
N GLY A 165 -1.12 5.34 28.26
CA GLY A 165 -1.12 6.78 28.14
C GLY A 165 -1.42 7.48 29.46
N ILE A 166 -2.36 6.96 30.26
CA ILE A 166 -2.64 7.49 31.60
C ILE A 166 -1.44 7.31 32.54
N MET A 167 -0.74 6.16 32.47
CA MET A 167 0.50 5.96 33.23
C MET A 167 1.62 6.90 32.80
N HIS A 168 1.74 7.21 31.50
CA HIS A 168 2.70 8.18 31.00
C HIS A 168 2.38 9.61 31.46
N ALA A 169 1.10 10.02 31.37
CA ALA A 169 0.61 11.32 31.82
C ALA A 169 0.79 11.53 33.33
N LYS A 170 0.64 10.48 34.15
CA LYS A 170 0.94 10.56 35.59
C LYS A 170 2.42 10.73 35.90
N LYS A 171 3.32 10.28 35.02
CA LYS A 171 4.77 10.34 35.22
C LYS A 171 5.38 11.66 34.74
N HIS A 172 4.73 12.33 33.80
CA HIS A 172 5.07 13.69 33.34
C HIS A 172 3.87 14.62 33.57
N PRO A 173 3.75 15.20 34.78
CA PRO A 173 2.65 16.10 35.11
C PRO A 173 2.76 17.38 34.26
N GLY A 174 2.02 17.41 33.15
CA GLY A 174 2.03 18.51 32.17
C GLY A 174 1.48 18.15 30.79
N GLU A 175 1.37 16.86 30.44
CA GLU A 175 1.06 16.42 29.06
C GLU A 175 -0.41 16.04 28.80
N GLY A 176 -1.33 16.14 29.76
CA GLY A 176 -2.77 16.00 29.50
C GLY A 176 -3.57 15.26 30.56
N ASP A 177 -4.88 15.45 30.52
CA ASP A 177 -5.85 14.78 31.39
C ASP A 177 -6.16 13.35 30.88
N ALA A 178 -6.70 12.49 31.75
CA ALA A 178 -7.16 11.17 31.35
C ALA A 178 -8.14 11.24 30.17
N GLY A 179 -8.97 12.28 30.09
CA GLY A 179 -9.88 12.50 28.96
C GLY A 179 -9.16 12.76 27.63
N SER A 180 -8.05 13.50 27.61
CA SER A 180 -7.31 13.76 26.37
C SER A 180 -6.60 12.51 25.83
N VAL A 181 -6.08 11.67 26.73
CA VAL A 181 -5.48 10.37 26.36
C VAL A 181 -6.53 9.43 25.76
N VAL A 182 -7.73 9.35 26.36
CA VAL A 182 -8.84 8.55 25.82
C VAL A 182 -9.21 9.03 24.42
N MET A 183 -9.33 10.34 24.21
CA MET A 183 -9.65 10.93 22.92
C MET A 183 -8.57 10.68 21.87
N GLU A 184 -7.29 10.80 22.25
CA GLU A 184 -6.16 10.51 21.37
C GLU A 184 -6.13 9.05 20.93
N VAL A 185 -6.34 8.11 21.86
CA VAL A 185 -6.36 6.67 21.54
C VAL A 185 -7.61 6.32 20.72
N PHE A 186 -8.79 6.81 21.11
CA PHE A 186 -10.06 6.45 20.49
C PHE A 186 -10.22 7.08 19.11
N LEU A 187 -10.07 8.40 18.98
CA LEU A 187 -10.22 9.09 17.70
C LEU A 187 -8.89 9.25 16.98
N GLY A 188 -7.84 9.72 17.65
CA GLY A 188 -6.56 10.00 17.00
C GLY A 188 -5.99 8.76 16.30
N LYS A 189 -5.68 7.72 17.07
CA LYS A 189 -5.00 6.51 16.55
C LYS A 189 -5.90 5.65 15.66
N THR A 190 -7.20 5.55 15.96
CA THR A 190 -8.16 4.81 15.11
C THR A 190 -8.39 5.53 13.78
N VAL A 191 -8.68 6.83 13.77
CA VAL A 191 -8.90 7.57 12.52
C VAL A 191 -7.62 7.63 11.70
N GLU A 192 -6.48 7.82 12.35
CA GLU A 192 -5.18 7.78 11.70
C GLU A 192 -4.95 6.42 11.00
N SER A 193 -5.25 5.30 11.68
CA SER A 193 -5.12 3.96 11.09
C SER A 193 -5.96 3.75 9.82
N LEU A 194 -7.18 4.28 9.82
CA LEU A 194 -8.09 4.22 8.68
C LEU A 194 -7.63 5.14 7.55
N ALA A 195 -7.27 6.39 7.88
CA ALA A 195 -6.80 7.39 6.92
C ALA A 195 -5.55 6.91 6.17
N HIS A 196 -4.59 6.33 6.89
CA HIS A 196 -3.39 5.75 6.26
C HIS A 196 -3.75 4.63 5.31
N THR A 197 -4.66 3.73 5.69
CA THR A 197 -5.06 2.60 4.85
C THR A 197 -5.78 3.08 3.58
N ILE A 198 -6.71 4.03 3.70
CA ILE A 198 -7.42 4.63 2.56
C ILE A 198 -6.45 5.37 1.63
N SER A 199 -5.39 5.99 2.16
CA SER A 199 -4.39 6.70 1.34
C SER A 199 -3.75 5.80 0.27
N TYR A 200 -3.60 4.50 0.54
CA TYR A 200 -3.05 3.52 -0.42
C TYR A 200 -3.97 3.21 -1.60
N ALA A 201 -5.28 3.53 -1.51
CA ALA A 201 -6.19 3.44 -2.66
C ALA A 201 -5.68 4.26 -3.87
N ARG A 202 -4.85 5.29 -3.61
CA ARG A 202 -4.15 6.05 -4.64
C ARG A 202 -3.31 5.18 -5.57
N LEU A 203 -2.63 4.15 -5.07
CA LEU A 203 -1.86 3.23 -5.91
C LEU A 203 -2.79 2.49 -6.89
N GLY A 204 -3.96 2.07 -6.43
CA GLY A 204 -4.97 1.41 -7.27
C GLY A 204 -5.57 2.34 -8.32
N ILE A 205 -5.90 3.58 -7.94
CA ILE A 205 -6.42 4.58 -8.88
C ILE A 205 -5.38 4.91 -9.97
N MET A 206 -4.10 5.04 -9.61
CA MET A 206 -3.05 5.29 -10.61
C MET A 206 -2.91 4.11 -11.58
N LEU A 207 -2.99 2.87 -11.10
CA LEU A 207 -2.98 1.69 -11.97
C LEU A 207 -4.20 1.65 -12.90
N LEU A 208 -5.38 2.05 -12.41
CA LEU A 208 -6.59 2.13 -13.21
C LEU A 208 -6.47 3.18 -14.33
N VAL A 209 -5.92 4.35 -14.01
CA VAL A 209 -5.66 5.41 -15.00
C VAL A 209 -4.65 4.95 -16.04
N HIS A 210 -3.58 4.26 -15.63
CA HIS A 210 -2.57 3.70 -16.53
C HIS A 210 -3.22 2.83 -17.61
N ALA A 211 -4.02 1.86 -17.17
CA ALA A 211 -4.67 0.93 -18.08
C ALA A 211 -5.72 1.61 -18.97
N ALA A 212 -6.51 2.54 -18.43
CA ALA A 212 -7.47 3.29 -19.22
C ALA A 212 -6.80 4.10 -20.35
N LEU A 213 -5.61 4.67 -20.09
CA LEU A 213 -4.84 5.40 -21.10
C LEU A 213 -4.24 4.45 -22.15
N LEU A 214 -3.72 3.29 -21.75
CA LEU A 214 -3.21 2.27 -22.68
C LEU A 214 -4.32 1.73 -23.58
N LEU A 215 -5.48 1.41 -23.01
CA LEU A 215 -6.66 0.97 -23.77
C LEU A 215 -7.10 2.03 -24.78
N THR A 216 -7.10 3.30 -24.38
CA THR A 216 -7.45 4.41 -25.28
C THR A 216 -6.46 4.53 -26.45
N VAL A 217 -5.15 4.40 -26.19
CA VAL A 217 -4.12 4.40 -27.24
C VAL A 217 -4.28 3.20 -28.17
N ASN A 218 -4.52 2.00 -27.65
CA ASN A 218 -4.70 0.80 -28.47
C ASN A 218 -5.99 0.84 -29.32
N ASN A 219 -7.09 1.38 -28.76
CA ASN A 219 -8.33 1.60 -29.51
C ASN A 219 -8.15 2.64 -30.62
N ALA A 220 -7.41 3.73 -30.35
CA ALA A 220 -7.06 4.71 -31.36
C ALA A 220 -6.19 4.11 -32.47
N TYR A 221 -5.25 3.23 -32.13
CA TYR A 221 -4.37 2.54 -33.09
C TYR A 221 -5.17 1.68 -34.07
N THR A 222 -6.07 0.87 -33.51
CA THR A 222 -6.97 0.01 -34.29
C THR A 222 -7.87 0.84 -35.20
N SER A 223 -8.40 1.95 -34.69
CA SER A 223 -9.31 2.84 -35.44
C SER A 223 -8.63 3.60 -36.57
N LEU A 224 -7.32 3.83 -36.50
CA LEU A 224 -6.52 4.56 -37.49
C LEU A 224 -5.97 3.67 -38.63
N GLY A 225 -6.46 2.43 -38.74
CA GLY A 225 -6.09 1.49 -39.81
C GLY A 225 -4.93 0.55 -39.46
N GLY A 226 -4.56 0.44 -38.17
CA GLY A 226 -3.59 -0.55 -37.70
C GLY A 226 -2.21 -0.44 -38.35
N ALA A 227 -1.53 -1.58 -38.55
CA ALA A 227 -0.13 -1.62 -39.00
C ALA A 227 0.09 -1.11 -40.45
N GLU A 228 -0.97 -0.97 -41.24
CA GLU A 228 -0.88 -0.53 -42.64
C GLU A 228 -0.81 1.00 -42.78
N SER A 229 -1.12 1.72 -41.69
CA SER A 229 -1.12 3.18 -41.62
C SER A 229 0.12 3.68 -40.87
N GLY A 230 1.00 4.42 -41.57
CA GLY A 230 2.17 5.06 -40.93
C GLY A 230 1.78 6.03 -39.81
N GLY A 231 0.58 6.62 -39.88
CA GLY A 231 0.01 7.46 -38.83
C GLY A 231 -0.35 6.68 -37.57
N ALA A 232 -0.86 5.45 -37.70
CA ALA A 232 -1.16 4.58 -36.57
C ALA A 232 0.11 4.15 -35.83
N ILE A 233 1.18 3.82 -36.56
CA ILE A 233 2.49 3.46 -35.96
C ILE A 233 3.09 4.65 -35.20
N ALA A 234 3.05 5.85 -35.78
CA ALA A 234 3.51 7.06 -35.10
C ALA A 234 2.71 7.33 -33.81
N MET A 235 1.41 7.07 -33.84
CA MET A 235 0.52 7.26 -32.70
C MET A 235 0.76 6.24 -31.58
N ILE A 236 0.93 4.95 -31.87
CA ILE A 236 1.18 3.95 -30.81
C ILE A 236 2.55 4.14 -30.14
N VAL A 237 3.59 4.50 -30.90
CA VAL A 237 4.92 4.79 -30.36
C VAL A 237 4.90 6.09 -29.55
N GLY A 238 4.33 7.17 -30.12
CA GLY A 238 4.23 8.46 -29.45
C GLY A 238 3.33 8.44 -28.22
N GLY A 239 2.21 7.74 -28.28
CA GLY A 239 1.25 7.57 -27.19
C GLY A 239 1.85 6.83 -26.00
N ASN A 240 2.48 5.67 -26.23
CA ASN A 240 3.17 4.94 -25.16
C ASN A 240 4.34 5.73 -24.57
N LEU A 241 5.13 6.43 -25.40
CA LEU A 241 6.21 7.27 -24.91
C LEU A 241 5.68 8.44 -24.05
N GLY A 242 4.59 9.07 -24.49
CA GLY A 242 3.91 10.13 -23.75
C GLY A 242 3.38 9.66 -22.40
N ILE A 243 2.70 8.51 -22.37
CA ILE A 243 2.22 7.87 -21.13
C ILE A 243 3.40 7.59 -20.21
N MET A 244 4.45 6.93 -20.70
CA MET A 244 5.64 6.62 -19.87
C MET A 244 6.27 7.86 -19.24
N MET A 245 6.36 8.98 -19.96
CA MET A 245 6.94 10.21 -19.43
C MET A 245 6.02 10.91 -18.42
N ILE A 246 4.76 11.12 -18.77
CA ILE A 246 3.82 11.90 -17.94
C ILE A 246 3.41 11.09 -16.71
N GLU A 247 2.94 9.87 -16.93
CA GLU A 247 2.46 9.03 -15.85
C GLU A 247 3.60 8.52 -14.97
N GLY A 248 4.74 8.18 -15.57
CA GLY A 248 5.94 7.81 -14.81
C GLY A 248 6.33 8.90 -13.81
N LEU A 249 6.26 10.18 -14.21
CA LEU A 249 6.50 11.31 -13.31
C LEU A 249 5.43 11.44 -12.23
N ILE A 250 4.14 11.34 -12.59
CA ILE A 250 3.04 11.47 -11.62
C ILE A 250 3.11 10.34 -10.59
N VAL A 251 3.23 9.08 -11.02
CA VAL A 251 3.35 7.91 -10.14
C VAL A 251 4.59 8.02 -9.25
N TYR A 252 5.70 8.53 -9.77
CA TYR A 252 6.89 8.80 -8.96
C TYR A 252 6.61 9.78 -7.82
N ILE A 253 5.96 10.92 -8.10
CA ILE A 253 5.59 11.91 -7.09
C ILE A 253 4.61 11.30 -6.06
N GLN A 254 3.64 10.51 -6.50
CA GLN A 254 2.70 9.86 -5.59
C GLN A 254 3.38 8.81 -4.70
N SER A 255 4.32 8.04 -5.25
CA SER A 255 5.10 7.06 -4.49
C SER A 255 5.98 7.74 -3.44
N LEU A 256 6.62 8.86 -3.78
CA LEU A 256 7.39 9.65 -2.83
C LEU A 256 6.52 10.16 -1.67
N ARG A 257 5.31 10.62 -1.97
CA ARG A 257 4.34 11.04 -0.94
C ARG A 257 4.08 9.89 0.04
N LEU A 258 3.80 8.70 -0.49
CA LEU A 258 3.50 7.50 0.30
C LEU A 258 4.66 7.12 1.24
N HIS A 259 5.90 7.28 0.77
CA HIS A 259 7.08 7.01 1.61
C HIS A 259 7.29 8.10 2.66
N LEU A 260 7.15 9.37 2.29
CA LEU A 260 7.41 10.50 3.19
C LEU A 260 6.38 10.65 4.29
N TYR A 261 5.08 10.54 3.97
CA TYR A 261 4.01 10.83 4.93
C TYR A 261 3.52 9.60 5.68
N GLU A 262 3.48 8.43 5.04
CA GLU A 262 2.92 7.22 5.64
C GLU A 262 3.98 6.26 6.19
N PHE A 263 5.17 6.22 5.58
CA PHE A 263 6.24 5.29 6.00
C PHE A 263 7.25 5.93 6.96
N PHE A 264 7.94 7.00 6.54
CA PHE A 264 9.03 7.59 7.32
C PHE A 264 8.54 8.22 8.63
N THR A 265 7.38 8.88 8.64
CA THR A 265 6.80 9.50 9.85
C THR A 265 6.63 8.52 11.01
N LYS A 266 6.42 7.22 10.74
CA LYS A 266 6.15 6.23 11.77
C LYS A 266 7.38 5.78 12.54
N TRP A 267 8.56 5.75 11.92
CA TRP A 267 9.77 5.21 12.55
C TRP A 267 10.93 6.21 12.62
N TYR A 268 11.01 7.16 11.68
CA TYR A 268 12.10 8.10 11.57
C TYR A 268 11.88 9.28 12.51
N ALA A 269 12.71 9.40 13.55
CA ALA A 269 12.80 10.66 14.29
C ALA A 269 13.82 11.55 13.58
N GLY A 270 13.35 12.68 13.06
CA GLY A 270 14.22 13.75 12.64
C GLY A 270 15.08 14.27 13.80
N GLY A 271 16.24 14.85 13.48
CA GLY A 271 17.09 15.55 14.46
C GLY A 271 18.52 15.05 14.60
N ALA A 272 18.94 14.03 13.83
CA ALA A 272 20.35 13.67 13.77
C ALA A 272 21.15 14.75 13.03
N ARG A 273 22.34 15.10 13.54
CA ARG A 273 23.27 15.99 12.83
C ARG A 273 23.86 15.23 11.64
N PRO A 274 23.91 15.83 10.43
CA PRO A 274 24.63 15.24 9.31
C PRO A 274 26.07 14.96 9.72
N PHE A 275 26.59 13.79 9.33
CA PHE A 275 27.98 13.45 9.58
C PHE A 275 28.88 14.39 8.77
N ALA A 276 29.48 15.38 9.43
CA ALA A 276 30.50 16.22 8.84
C ALA A 276 31.82 15.44 8.80
N GLN A 277 32.22 15.01 7.60
CA GLN A 277 33.57 14.48 7.41
C GLN A 277 34.59 15.59 7.74
N LEU A 278 35.69 15.24 8.40
CA LEU A 278 36.88 16.10 8.60
C LEU A 278 37.63 16.42 7.29
N ARG A 279 36.93 16.40 6.15
CA ARG A 279 37.47 16.81 4.87
C ARG A 279 37.45 18.33 4.85
N GLN A 280 38.62 18.95 4.69
CA GLN A 280 38.68 20.38 4.42
C GLN A 280 37.77 20.69 3.23
N GLU A 281 36.80 21.58 3.39
CA GLU A 281 36.07 22.13 2.27
C GLU A 281 37.11 22.79 1.36
N LEU A 282 37.36 22.20 0.19
CA LEU A 282 38.13 22.83 -0.85
C LEU A 282 37.34 24.08 -1.25
N ILE A 283 37.75 25.22 -0.72
CA ILE A 283 37.25 26.53 -1.16
C ILE A 283 37.62 26.61 -2.65
N TYR A 284 36.63 26.40 -3.51
CA TYR A 284 36.78 26.59 -4.94
C TYR A 284 36.98 28.08 -5.18
N ASN A 285 38.24 28.52 -5.20
CA ASN A 285 38.59 29.84 -5.68
C ASN A 285 38.31 29.87 -7.19
N ASN A 286 37.21 30.51 -7.59
CA ASN A 286 36.98 30.87 -8.97
C ASN A 286 38.02 31.91 -9.38
N PHE A 287 39.07 31.48 -10.07
CA PHE A 287 40.02 32.40 -10.70
C PHE A 287 39.31 33.15 -11.83
N ILE A 288 38.81 34.35 -11.53
CA ILE A 288 38.35 35.29 -12.56
C ILE A 288 39.59 35.94 -13.17
N TRP A 289 40.04 35.41 -14.30
CA TRP A 289 41.11 36.03 -15.08
C TRP A 289 40.61 37.35 -15.67
N LYS A 290 41.12 38.50 -15.20
CA LYS A 290 40.86 39.79 -15.85
C LYS A 290 41.53 39.76 -17.23
N LYS A 291 40.72 39.70 -18.30
CA LYS A 291 41.19 40.00 -19.65
C LYS A 291 41.69 41.46 -19.66
N LYS A 292 42.93 41.62 -20.10
CA LYS A 292 43.61 42.91 -20.29
C LYS A 292 43.16 43.56 -21.59
#